data_AF-A0A379Y5N1-F1
#
_entry.id   AF-A0A379Y5N1-F1
#
_cell.length_a   1.000
_cell.length_b   1.000
_cell.length_c   1.000
_cell.angle_alpha   90.00
_cell.angle_beta   90.00
_cell.angle_gamma   90.00
#
_symmetry.space_group_name_H-M   'P 1'
#
loop_
_entity.id
_entity.type
_entity.pdbx_description
1 polymer ?
#
loop_
_entity_poly.entity_id
_entity_poly.type
_entity_poly.pdbx_seq_one_letter_code
_entity_poly.pdbx_strand_id
1 'polypeptide(L)'
;MTLAQRVIVMNKGVAEQIGTPSEVYQRPASLFVAGFIGSPAMNLLPGTLSADGGQLLLTDGMALPLPAAKPQWAGRPLTLGIRPEHIQLVAQGQGVPLQLQTLELLGADNLAHGQWGRTRGDRAAVA
;
A
#
# COMPACT_ATOMS: atom_id res chain seq x y z
N MET A 1 12.20 -4.69 -18.54
CA MET A 1 11.12 -5.68 -18.32
C MET A 1 11.50 -6.98 -19.01
N THR A 2 11.25 -8.10 -18.33
CA THR A 2 11.88 -9.42 -18.52
C THR A 2 11.30 -10.25 -19.69
N LEU A 3 12.00 -11.35 -20.02
CA LEU A 3 11.87 -12.25 -21.18
C LEU A 3 10.50 -12.91 -21.45
N ALA A 4 9.57 -12.89 -20.50
CA ALA A 4 8.37 -13.72 -20.56
C ALA A 4 7.14 -12.98 -21.13
N GLN A 5 6.50 -13.56 -22.14
CA GLN A 5 5.23 -13.06 -22.69
C GLN A 5 4.06 -13.27 -21.72
N ARG A 6 4.12 -14.35 -20.93
CA ARG A 6 3.17 -14.66 -19.87
C ARG A 6 3.89 -15.29 -18.69
N VAL A 7 3.33 -15.09 -17.50
CA VAL A 7 3.79 -15.66 -16.24
C VAL A 7 2.61 -16.35 -15.55
N ILE A 8 2.94 -17.38 -14.77
CA ILE A 8 2.00 -18.08 -13.90
C ILE A 8 2.47 -17.82 -12.47
N VAL A 9 1.64 -17.17 -11.66
CA VAL A 9 1.88 -17.01 -10.22
C VAL A 9 1.21 -18.17 -9.51
N MET A 10 2.01 -18.97 -8.79
CA MET A 10 1.53 -20.15 -8.08
C MET A 10 1.59 -19.93 -6.56
N ASN A 11 0.59 -20.43 -5.85
CA ASN A 11 0.51 -20.45 -4.40
C ASN A 11 0.15 -21.86 -3.95
N LYS A 12 1.04 -22.52 -3.20
CA LYS A 12 0.84 -23.89 -2.68
C LYS A 12 0.42 -24.91 -3.76
N GLY A 13 1.03 -24.82 -4.95
CA GLY A 13 0.74 -25.72 -6.07
C GLY A 13 -0.50 -25.36 -6.90
N VAL A 14 -1.23 -24.30 -6.54
CA VAL A 14 -2.39 -23.81 -7.30
C VAL A 14 -2.02 -22.54 -8.06
N ALA A 15 -2.47 -22.40 -9.30
CA ALA A 15 -2.31 -21.17 -10.06
C ALA A 15 -3.26 -20.08 -9.54
N GLU A 16 -2.71 -18.99 -9.01
CA GLU A 16 -3.46 -17.82 -8.53
C GLU A 16 -3.80 -16.86 -9.67
N GLN A 17 -2.83 -16.65 -10.57
CA GLN A 17 -3.01 -15.74 -11.71
C GLN A 17 -2.09 -16.14 -12.87
N ILE A 18 -2.64 -16.07 -14.08
CA ILE A 18 -1.90 -16.25 -15.33
C ILE A 18 -2.12 -15.01 -16.18
N GLY A 19 -1.05 -14.33 -16.57
CA GLY A 19 -1.14 -13.09 -17.35
C GLY A 19 0.23 -12.63 -17.84
N THR A 20 0.26 -11.51 -18.55
CA THR A 20 1.52 -10.80 -18.85
C THR A 20 2.17 -10.28 -17.56
N PRO A 21 3.49 -10.02 -17.54
CA PRO A 21 4.16 -9.38 -16.41
C PRO A 21 3.47 -8.08 -15.96
N SER A 22 3.00 -7.28 -16.93
CA SER A 22 2.30 -6.03 -16.65
C SER A 22 0.94 -6.26 -16.00
N GLU A 23 0.17 -7.26 -16.44
CA GLU A 23 -1.13 -7.57 -15.85
C GLU A 23 -1.01 -8.06 -14.41
N VAL A 24 -0.11 -8.98 -14.11
CA VAL A 24 0.05 -9.49 -12.74
C VAL A 24 0.54 -8.42 -11.77
N TYR A 25 1.31 -7.45 -12.26
CA TYR A 25 1.80 -6.33 -11.46
C TYR A 25 0.74 -5.21 -11.32
N GLN A 26 0.06 -4.80 -12.39
CA GLN A 26 -0.90 -3.68 -12.34
C GLN A 26 -2.27 -4.09 -11.80
N ARG A 27 -2.67 -5.34 -12.02
CA ARG A 27 -4.00 -5.87 -11.66
C ARG A 27 -3.84 -7.25 -11.00
N PRO A 28 -3.26 -7.31 -9.80
CA PRO A 28 -3.13 -8.56 -9.07
C PRO A 28 -4.54 -9.12 -8.75
N ALA A 29 -4.74 -10.41 -9.00
CA ALA A 29 -6.02 -11.09 -8.83
C ALA A 29 -6.34 -11.45 -7.37
N SER A 30 -5.33 -11.48 -6.50
CA SER A 30 -5.46 -11.77 -5.08
C SER A 30 -4.43 -10.99 -4.25
N LEU A 31 -4.65 -10.92 -2.93
CA LEU A 31 -3.69 -10.30 -1.99
C LEU A 31 -2.34 -11.01 -2.01
N PHE A 32 -2.33 -12.32 -2.27
CA PHE A 32 -1.08 -13.07 -2.44
C PHE A 32 -0.30 -12.55 -3.65
N VAL A 33 -0.94 -12.45 -4.82
CA VAL A 33 -0.25 -11.93 -6.02
C VAL A 33 0.20 -10.48 -5.83
N ALA A 34 -0.63 -9.66 -5.18
CA ALA A 34 -0.31 -8.27 -4.87
C ALA A 34 0.95 -8.13 -4.01
N GLY A 35 1.09 -8.96 -2.97
CA GLY A 35 2.25 -8.97 -2.08
C GLY A 35 3.47 -9.70 -2.64
N PHE A 36 3.28 -10.64 -3.58
CA PHE A 36 4.35 -11.44 -4.16
C PHE A 36 5.02 -10.76 -5.38
N ILE A 37 4.25 -10.04 -6.20
CA ILE A 37 4.74 -9.42 -7.43
C ILE A 37 5.17 -7.97 -7.22
N GLY A 38 6.46 -7.72 -7.42
CA GLY A 38 7.12 -6.42 -7.27
C GLY A 38 8.24 -6.50 -6.24
N SER A 39 9.28 -5.70 -6.43
CA SER A 39 10.34 -5.50 -5.45
C SER A 39 10.61 -4.01 -5.33
N PRO A 40 10.31 -3.38 -4.18
CA PRO A 40 9.79 -3.99 -2.97
C PRO A 40 8.33 -4.47 -3.09
N ALA A 41 7.88 -5.27 -2.12
CA ALA A 41 6.51 -5.78 -2.07
C ALA A 41 5.49 -4.66 -1.89
N MET A 42 4.25 -4.89 -2.33
CA MET A 42 3.15 -3.95 -2.12
C MET A 42 2.82 -3.82 -0.63
N ASN A 43 2.57 -2.59 -0.17
CA ASN A 43 2.02 -2.36 1.17
C ASN A 43 0.54 -2.78 1.17
N LEU A 44 0.15 -3.65 2.09
CA LEU A 44 -1.22 -4.16 2.24
C LEU A 44 -1.76 -3.75 3.60
N LEU A 45 -2.81 -2.93 3.58
CA LEU A 45 -3.30 -2.20 4.75
C LEU A 45 -4.78 -2.53 4.99
N PRO A 46 -5.11 -3.37 5.97
CA PRO A 46 -6.48 -3.73 6.26
C PRO A 46 -7.24 -2.56 6.89
N GLY A 47 -8.53 -2.45 6.55
CA GLY A 47 -9.43 -1.43 7.07
C GLY A 47 -10.88 -1.76 6.79
N THR A 48 -11.77 -0.88 7.21
CA THR A 48 -13.21 -0.95 6.96
C THR A 48 -13.66 0.36 6.33
N LEU A 49 -14.48 0.29 5.30
CA LEU A 49 -14.99 1.50 4.67
C LEU A 49 -16.01 2.20 5.60
N SER A 50 -15.93 3.53 5.70
CA SER A 50 -16.86 4.34 6.49
C SER A 50 -18.32 4.16 6.01
N ALA A 51 -19.28 4.53 6.86
CA ALA A 51 -20.70 4.36 6.58
C ALA A 51 -21.19 5.15 5.35
N ASP A 52 -20.54 6.28 5.03
CA ASP A 52 -20.79 7.07 3.82
C ASP A 52 -19.97 6.59 2.60
N GLY A 53 -19.06 5.62 2.80
CA GLY A 53 -18.16 5.12 1.77
C GLY A 53 -17.04 6.10 1.37
N GLY A 54 -16.87 7.22 2.08
CA GLY A 54 -15.94 8.28 1.73
C GLY A 54 -14.51 8.07 2.24
N GLN A 55 -14.31 7.19 3.23
CA GLN A 55 -13.02 6.99 3.88
C GLN A 55 -12.77 5.51 4.15
N LEU A 56 -11.50 5.10 4.10
CA LEU A 56 -11.06 3.81 4.62
C LEU A 56 -10.53 3.99 6.04
N LEU A 57 -11.21 3.38 7.01
CA LEU A 57 -10.83 3.35 8.41
C LEU A 57 -9.88 2.17 8.63
N LEU A 58 -8.58 2.44 8.74
CA LEU A 58 -7.57 1.41 8.90
C LEU A 58 -7.61 0.79 10.30
N THR A 59 -7.13 -0.45 10.42
CA THR A 59 -7.12 -1.18 11.69
C THR A 59 -6.25 -0.53 12.78
N ASP A 60 -5.30 0.31 12.39
CA ASP A 60 -4.44 1.09 13.30
C ASP A 60 -5.07 2.42 13.77
N GLY A 61 -6.29 2.72 13.34
CA GLY A 61 -7.06 3.90 13.75
C GLY A 61 -6.94 5.10 12.82
N MET A 62 -6.11 5.03 11.78
CA MET A 62 -6.03 6.11 10.78
C MET A 62 -7.21 6.06 9.80
N ALA A 63 -7.70 7.23 9.39
CA ALA A 63 -8.71 7.35 8.34
C ALA A 63 -8.08 7.94 7.07
N LEU A 64 -8.21 7.24 5.95
CA LEU A 64 -7.73 7.71 4.65
C LEU A 64 -8.91 8.12 3.76
N PRO A 65 -8.94 9.36 3.25
CA PRO A 65 -9.98 9.78 2.33
C PRO A 65 -9.85 9.03 1.00
N LEU A 66 -10.99 8.60 0.44
CA LEU A 66 -11.03 8.09 -0.93
C LEU A 66 -11.22 9.26 -1.91
N PRO A 67 -10.62 9.20 -3.11
CA PRO A 67 -10.84 10.21 -4.15
C PRO A 67 -12.32 10.33 -4.58
N ALA A 68 -13.08 9.26 -4.44
CA ALA A 68 -14.52 9.24 -4.68
C ALA A 68 -15.19 8.26 -3.71
N ALA A 69 -16.32 8.67 -3.14
CA ALA A 69 -17.10 7.83 -2.23
C ALA A 69 -17.58 6.54 -2.93
N LYS A 70 -17.54 5.43 -2.19
CA LYS A 70 -17.96 4.10 -2.65
C LYS A 70 -19.07 3.56 -1.72
N PRO A 71 -20.26 4.18 -1.69
CA PRO A 71 -21.32 3.82 -0.73
C PRO A 71 -21.79 2.37 -0.87
N GLN A 72 -21.67 1.77 -2.05
CA GLN A 72 -22.01 0.36 -2.28
C GLN A 72 -21.07 -0.64 -1.56
N TRP A 73 -19.97 -0.15 -0.97
CA TRP A 73 -19.04 -0.91 -0.14
C TRP A 73 -19.02 -0.42 1.32
N ALA A 74 -19.93 0.47 1.71
CA ALA A 74 -19.97 1.04 3.05
C ALA A 74 -20.02 -0.06 4.14
N GLY A 75 -19.24 0.13 5.20
CA GLY A 75 -19.12 -0.80 6.32
C GLY A 75 -18.41 -2.11 6.01
N ARG A 76 -17.93 -2.34 4.77
CA ARG A 76 -17.25 -3.59 4.41
C ARG A 76 -15.77 -3.57 4.81
N PRO A 77 -15.23 -4.72 5.27
CA PRO A 77 -13.79 -4.88 5.41
C PRO A 77 -13.12 -4.90 4.04
N LEU A 78 -12.05 -4.13 3.88
CA LEU A 78 -11.25 -4.01 2.67
C LEU A 78 -9.76 -3.99 3.01
N THR A 79 -8.92 -4.21 1.99
CA THR A 79 -7.48 -4.05 2.10
C THR A 79 -7.02 -3.05 1.05
N LEU A 80 -6.39 -1.96 1.48
CA LEU A 80 -5.73 -1.02 0.58
C LEU A 80 -4.37 -1.59 0.20
N GLY A 81 -4.17 -1.78 -1.10
CA GLY A 81 -2.86 -2.08 -1.67
C GLY A 81 -2.22 -0.83 -2.24
N ILE A 82 -1.01 -0.48 -1.80
CA ILE A 82 -0.22 0.63 -2.36
C ILE A 82 1.23 0.22 -2.60
N ARG A 83 1.71 0.41 -3.82
CA ARG A 83 3.11 0.13 -4.17
C ARG A 83 4.02 1.24 -3.62
N PRO A 84 5.22 0.92 -3.08
CA PRO A 84 6.15 1.93 -2.57
C PRO A 84 6.41 3.10 -3.55
N GLU A 85 6.60 2.79 -4.83
CA GLU A 85 6.82 3.72 -5.93
C GLU A 85 5.64 4.66 -6.23
N HIS A 86 4.45 4.38 -5.67
CA HIS A 86 3.29 5.27 -5.73
C HIS A 86 3.17 6.19 -4.51
N ILE A 87 4.07 6.08 -3.54
CA ILE A 87 4.13 6.96 -2.37
C ILE A 87 5.10 8.09 -2.69
N GLN A 88 4.65 9.33 -2.46
CA GLN A 88 5.45 10.52 -2.73
C GLN A 88 5.59 11.35 -1.46
N LEU A 89 6.76 11.96 -1.30
CA LEU A 89 6.94 13.00 -0.31
C LEU A 89 6.17 14.25 -0.74
N VAL A 90 5.40 14.80 0.18
CA VAL A 90 4.59 16.00 -0.04
C VAL A 90 4.92 17.03 1.02
N ALA A 91 4.49 18.27 0.80
CA ALA A 91 4.64 19.31 1.81
C ALA A 91 3.88 18.95 3.09
N GLN A 92 4.35 19.49 4.22
CA GLN A 92 3.71 19.24 5.52
C GLN A 92 2.22 19.61 5.48
N GLY A 93 1.37 18.73 6.01
CA GLY A 93 -0.09 18.90 6.02
C GLY A 93 -0.80 18.44 4.74
N GLN A 94 -0.08 18.02 3.70
CA GLN A 94 -0.67 17.52 2.44
C GLN A 94 -0.70 15.98 2.35
N GLY A 95 -0.29 15.26 3.40
CA GLY A 95 -0.18 13.81 3.39
C GLY A 95 -0.23 13.20 4.79
N VAL A 96 0.10 11.91 4.86
CA VAL A 96 0.12 11.15 6.11
C VAL A 96 1.51 11.22 6.74
N PRO A 97 1.64 11.54 8.05
CA PRO A 97 2.92 11.53 8.72
C PRO A 97 3.48 10.09 8.83
N LEU A 98 4.74 9.95 8.45
CA LEU A 98 5.51 8.71 8.55
C LEU A 98 6.78 8.99 9.37
N GLN A 99 6.96 8.28 10.47
CA GLN A 99 8.23 8.29 11.19
C GLN A 99 9.21 7.34 10.48
N LEU A 100 10.23 7.91 9.85
CA LEU A 100 11.29 7.13 9.22
C LEU A 100 12.07 6.34 10.29
N GLN A 101 12.26 5.05 10.03
CA GLN A 101 13.01 4.14 10.89
C GLN A 101 14.34 3.74 10.26
N THR A 102 14.34 3.48 8.96
CA THR A 102 15.54 3.06 8.23
C THR A 102 15.46 3.56 6.80
N LEU A 103 16.62 3.85 6.23
CA LEU A 103 16.78 4.21 4.83
C LEU A 103 17.83 3.28 4.23
N GLU A 104 17.45 2.51 3.22
CA GLU A 104 18.38 1.68 2.45
C GLU A 104 18.83 2.47 1.23
N LEU A 105 20.14 2.66 1.09
CA LEU A 105 20.75 3.39 -0.01
C LEU A 105 21.16 2.41 -1.12
N LEU A 106 20.38 2.34 -2.21
CA LEU A 106 20.60 1.39 -3.31
C LEU A 106 21.23 2.08 -4.54
N GLY A 107 21.72 3.31 -4.38
CA GLY A 107 22.36 4.09 -5.43
C GLY A 107 21.35 4.96 -6.18
N ALA A 108 20.73 4.41 -7.22
CA ALA A 108 19.75 5.16 -8.02
C ALA A 108 18.42 5.39 -7.27
N ASP A 109 18.05 4.45 -6.42
CA ASP A 109 16.84 4.49 -5.60
C ASP A 109 17.22 4.35 -4.12
N ASN A 110 16.39 4.93 -3.24
CA ASN A 110 16.48 4.75 -1.79
C ASN A 110 15.16 4.19 -1.27
N LEU A 111 15.21 3.14 -0.44
CA LEU A 111 14.02 2.57 0.19
C LEU A 111 13.87 3.10 1.60
N ALA A 112 12.77 3.81 1.85
CA ALA A 112 12.42 4.35 3.14
C ALA A 112 11.47 3.40 3.87
N HIS A 113 11.89 2.92 5.04
CA HIS A 113 11.06 2.12 5.95
C HIS A 113 10.62 3.01 7.12
N GLY A 114 9.34 3.04 7.41
CA GLY A 114 8.81 3.87 8.48
C GLY A 114 7.52 3.33 9.08
N GLN A 115 7.15 3.91 10.22
CA GLN A 115 5.87 3.67 10.86
C GLN A 115 5.01 4.92 10.78
N TRP A 116 3.78 4.76 10.32
CA TRP A 116 2.75 5.78 10.42
C TRP A 116 1.94 5.61 11.71
N GLY A 117 1.13 6.60 12.09
CA GLY A 117 0.11 6.40 13.14
C GLY A 117 0.59 6.29 14.60
N ARG A 118 1.86 6.59 14.93
CA ARG A 118 2.33 6.74 16.31
C ARG A 118 3.26 7.95 16.49
N THR A 119 2.71 9.11 16.83
CA THR A 119 3.47 10.16 17.53
C THR A 119 3.58 9.75 18.99
N ARG A 120 4.68 9.09 19.37
CA ARG A 120 4.96 8.79 20.78
C ARG A 120 5.50 10.07 21.46
N GLY A 121 4.65 10.75 22.24
CA GLY A 121 4.99 11.91 23.08
C GLY A 121 4.92 13.23 22.29
N ASP A 122 4.15 14.23 22.68
CA ASP A 122 4.33 14.99 23.92
C ASP A 122 5.81 15.33 24.16
N ARG A 123 6.35 16.21 23.32
CA ARG A 123 7.29 17.28 23.71
C ARG A 123 7.52 18.24 22.56
N ALA A 124 7.26 19.51 22.84
CA ALA A 124 7.77 20.64 22.08
C ALA A 124 9.30 20.55 21.90
N ALA A 125 9.75 20.77 20.67
CA ALA A 125 11.04 21.34 20.25
C ALA A 125 10.97 21.42 18.73
N VAL A 126 10.70 22.57 18.11
CA VAL A 126 11.68 23.62 17.77
C VAL A 126 12.98 23.04 17.20
N ALA A 127 12.99 22.83 15.87
CA ALA A 127 13.93 23.43 14.90
C ALA A 127 13.64 22.84 13.51
#